data_AF-A0A1W1Y1D2-F1
#
_entry.id   AF-A0A1W1Y1D2-F1
#
_cell.length_a   1.000
_cell.length_b   1.000
_cell.length_c   1.000
_cell.angle_alpha   90.00
_cell.angle_beta   90.00
_cell.angle_gamma   90.00
#
_symmetry.space_group_name_H-M   'P 1'
#
loop_
_entity.id
_entity.type
_entity.pdbx_description
1 polymer ?
#
loop_
_entity_poly.entity_id
_entity_poly.type
_entity_poly.pdbx_seq_one_letter_code
_entity_poly.pdbx_strand_id
1 'polypeptide(L)'
;MKNRHIVCCALLLAALLGACDRKPKRVGVPTHTLNWTENYVARVLIGSIDGGEPGWSPNERALGRDEIPPIGFQRESCCADVPLEWHPGLQTTVRWLRETFSSDERDRTGGEWLTATVKIPPWQRGGGDLMVVILPDDKVKVVVAEPGIDWDALKVLPPANDPYVGKGTVMLDLTRDELTRLKSWDAYKRKHNLPADIDERLDKAASAAAEAS
;
A
#
# COMPACT_ATOMS: atom_id res chain seq x y z
N MET A 1 36.79 -1.85 51.49
CA MET A 1 35.78 -0.98 50.85
C MET A 1 36.10 -0.81 49.36
N LYS A 2 35.70 -1.74 48.49
CA LYS A 2 35.93 -1.59 47.03
C LYS A 2 34.94 -2.35 46.13
N ASN A 3 33.91 -2.98 46.69
CA ASN A 3 32.98 -3.86 45.94
C ASN A 3 31.52 -3.36 45.90
N ARG A 4 31.20 -2.18 46.47
CA ARG A 4 29.82 -1.66 46.52
C ARG A 4 29.44 -0.77 45.31
N HIS A 5 30.40 -0.29 44.52
CA HIS A 5 30.14 0.59 43.38
C HIS A 5 29.88 -0.15 42.06
N ILE A 6 30.44 -1.35 41.88
CA ILE A 6 30.32 -2.11 40.62
C ILE A 6 28.94 -2.76 40.48
N VAL A 7 28.30 -3.15 41.59
CA VAL A 7 26.98 -3.79 41.59
C VAL A 7 25.86 -2.81 41.18
N CYS A 8 26.01 -1.52 41.48
CA CYS A 8 24.99 -0.50 41.15
C CYS A 8 24.94 -0.19 39.64
N CYS A 9 26.09 -0.12 38.95
CA CYS A 9 26.13 0.13 37.50
C CYS A 9 25.58 -1.04 36.68
N ALA A 10 25.79 -2.29 37.11
CA ALA A 10 25.28 -3.45 36.39
C ALA A 10 23.74 -3.59 36.47
N LEU A 11 23.12 -3.21 37.59
CA LEU A 11 21.66 -3.22 37.75
C LEU A 11 20.97 -2.07 37.00
N LEU A 12 21.63 -0.91 36.87
CA LEU A 12 21.13 0.22 36.07
C LEU A 12 21.18 -0.06 34.56
N LEU A 13 22.18 -0.82 34.06
CA LEU A 13 22.20 -1.25 32.65
C LEU A 13 21.17 -2.35 32.35
N ALA A 14 20.91 -3.27 33.28
CA ALA A 14 19.91 -4.33 33.09
C ALA A 14 18.46 -3.78 33.09
N ALA A 15 18.19 -2.68 33.80
CA ALA A 15 16.88 -2.04 33.81
C ALA A 15 16.57 -1.22 32.53
N LEU A 16 17.59 -0.79 31.78
CA LEU A 16 17.43 -0.07 30.51
C LEU A 16 17.19 -0.99 29.31
N LEU A 17 17.50 -2.28 29.41
CA LEU A 17 17.22 -3.29 28.37
C LEU A 17 15.81 -3.89 28.47
N GLY A 18 15.10 -3.69 29.59
CA GLY A 18 13.74 -4.20 29.82
C GLY A 18 12.62 -3.25 29.39
N ALA A 19 12.96 -2.04 28.95
CA ALA A 19 12.01 -1.02 28.52
C ALA A 19 12.16 -0.79 27.02
N CYS A 20 11.63 -1.69 26.19
CA CYS A 20 11.05 -1.43 24.87
C CYS A 20 10.84 -2.75 24.13
N ASP A 21 9.82 -3.52 24.53
CA ASP A 21 9.24 -4.54 23.64
C ASP A 21 7.77 -4.81 23.96
N ARG A 22 7.05 -3.78 24.43
CA ARG A 22 5.58 -3.85 24.44
C ARG A 22 5.11 -3.64 23.02
N LYS A 23 4.79 -4.74 22.34
CA LYS A 23 4.05 -4.70 21.08
C LYS A 23 2.84 -3.77 21.27
N PRO A 24 2.62 -2.79 20.38
CA PRO A 24 1.48 -1.91 20.52
C PRO A 24 0.19 -2.73 20.45
N LYS A 25 -0.83 -2.30 21.21
CA LYS A 25 -2.16 -2.90 21.08
C LYS A 25 -2.65 -2.67 19.67
N ARG A 26 -3.28 -3.68 19.07
CA ARG A 26 -3.73 -3.65 17.69
C ARG A 26 -5.21 -3.93 17.57
N VAL A 27 -5.76 -3.58 16.41
CA VAL A 27 -7.15 -3.79 16.05
C VAL A 27 -7.23 -4.05 14.55
N GLY A 28 -7.96 -5.09 14.17
CA GLY A 28 -8.36 -5.31 12.79
C GLY A 28 -9.43 -4.29 12.40
N VAL A 29 -9.17 -3.53 11.35
CA VAL A 29 -10.10 -2.51 10.82
C VAL A 29 -10.59 -2.89 9.43
N PRO A 30 -11.86 -2.57 9.09
CA PRO A 30 -12.35 -2.65 7.72
C PRO A 30 -11.46 -1.83 6.78
N THR A 31 -11.38 -2.25 5.54
CA THR A 31 -10.60 -1.57 4.50
C THR A 31 -11.48 -1.12 3.35
N HIS A 32 -11.16 0.04 2.80
CA HIS A 32 -11.89 0.65 1.69
C HIS A 32 -10.92 1.20 0.66
N THR A 33 -11.34 1.17 -0.60
CA THR A 33 -10.63 1.85 -1.68
C THR A 33 -11.43 3.06 -2.12
N LEU A 34 -10.74 4.19 -2.29
CA LEU A 34 -11.29 5.41 -2.87
C LEU A 34 -10.47 5.78 -4.10
N ASN A 35 -11.07 5.70 -5.27
CA ASN A 35 -10.39 5.86 -6.55
C ASN A 35 -10.71 7.23 -7.17
N TRP A 36 -9.70 8.10 -7.26
CA TRP A 36 -9.76 9.41 -7.91
C TRP A 36 -9.38 9.36 -9.40
N THR A 37 -9.19 8.19 -9.96
CA THR A 37 -8.77 8.01 -11.35
C THR A 37 -9.91 7.45 -12.20
N GLU A 38 -9.75 7.56 -13.52
CA GLU A 38 -10.67 6.95 -14.48
C GLU A 38 -10.44 5.44 -14.66
N ASN A 39 -9.28 4.94 -14.18
CA ASN A 39 -8.86 3.57 -14.39
C ASN A 39 -9.62 2.60 -13.50
N TYR A 40 -9.70 1.35 -13.96
CA TYR A 40 -10.11 0.25 -13.10
C TYR A 40 -9.00 -0.08 -12.11
N VAL A 41 -9.34 -0.28 -10.83
CA VAL A 41 -8.42 -0.73 -9.79
C VAL A 41 -8.82 -2.15 -9.43
N ALA A 42 -8.17 -3.11 -10.08
CA ALA A 42 -8.58 -4.51 -10.09
C ALA A 42 -8.17 -5.29 -8.83
N ARG A 43 -7.15 -4.83 -8.11
CA ARG A 43 -6.65 -5.39 -6.85
C ARG A 43 -5.96 -4.32 -6.03
N VAL A 44 -6.09 -4.37 -4.70
CA VAL A 44 -5.34 -3.52 -3.77
C VAL A 44 -4.86 -4.36 -2.60
N LEU A 45 -3.55 -4.41 -2.40
CA LEU A 45 -2.88 -5.11 -1.31
C LEU A 45 -2.22 -4.09 -0.38
N ILE A 46 -2.36 -4.30 0.92
CA ILE A 46 -1.82 -3.45 1.97
C ILE A 46 -0.78 -4.27 2.74
N GLY A 47 0.45 -3.81 2.77
CA GLY A 47 1.52 -4.42 3.56
C GLY A 47 1.28 -4.25 5.07
N SER A 48 2.02 -5.00 5.86
CA SER A 48 2.01 -4.91 7.32
C SER A 48 2.21 -3.48 7.81
N ILE A 49 1.38 -3.05 8.76
CA ILE A 49 1.53 -1.76 9.45
C ILE A 49 2.14 -2.04 10.81
N ASP A 50 3.36 -1.57 11.01
CA ASP A 50 4.08 -1.73 12.28
C ASP A 50 4.24 -3.20 12.73
N GLY A 51 4.29 -4.15 11.79
CA GLY A 51 4.36 -5.59 12.09
C GLY A 51 3.01 -6.25 12.42
N GLY A 52 1.89 -5.58 12.11
CA GLY A 52 0.58 -6.22 12.03
C GLY A 52 0.43 -7.10 10.78
N GLU A 53 -0.64 -7.87 10.72
CA GLU A 53 -0.96 -8.69 9.55
C GLU A 53 -1.22 -7.79 8.31
N PRO A 54 -0.72 -8.19 7.12
CA PRO A 54 -1.04 -7.50 5.88
C PRO A 54 -2.54 -7.63 5.56
N GLY A 55 -3.05 -6.66 4.82
CA GLY A 55 -4.46 -6.59 4.43
C GLY A 55 -4.65 -6.53 2.91
N TRP A 56 -5.90 -6.48 2.52
CA TRP A 56 -6.33 -6.24 1.14
C TRP A 56 -7.54 -5.31 1.19
N SER A 57 -7.71 -4.50 0.16
CA SER A 57 -8.81 -3.54 0.06
C SER A 57 -9.68 -3.86 -1.15
N PRO A 58 -10.98 -3.50 -1.16
CA PRO A 58 -11.87 -3.79 -2.27
C PRO A 58 -11.34 -3.27 -3.61
N ASN A 59 -11.68 -3.98 -4.68
CA ASN A 59 -11.45 -3.52 -6.04
C ASN A 59 -12.45 -2.40 -6.36
N GLU A 60 -12.06 -1.45 -7.20
CA GLU A 60 -12.94 -0.37 -7.66
C GLU A 60 -13.07 -0.38 -9.16
N ARG A 61 -14.33 -0.31 -9.64
CA ARG A 61 -14.67 -0.29 -11.06
C ARG A 61 -14.03 0.89 -11.78
N ALA A 62 -13.96 0.83 -13.11
CA ALA A 62 -13.62 2.00 -13.91
C ALA A 62 -14.70 3.09 -13.73
N LEU A 63 -14.31 4.35 -13.94
CA LEU A 63 -15.23 5.47 -13.93
C LEU A 63 -16.24 5.33 -15.07
N GLY A 64 -17.53 5.52 -14.77
CA GLY A 64 -18.58 5.47 -15.78
C GLY A 64 -18.53 6.68 -16.71
N ARG A 65 -19.14 6.57 -17.90
CA ARG A 65 -19.43 7.75 -18.72
C ARG A 65 -20.32 8.69 -17.89
N ASP A 66 -19.91 9.96 -17.80
CA ASP A 66 -20.58 11.04 -17.05
C ASP A 66 -20.45 10.99 -15.52
N GLU A 67 -19.61 10.11 -14.97
CA GLU A 67 -19.29 10.13 -13.54
C GLU A 67 -18.09 11.05 -13.25
N ILE A 68 -18.06 11.64 -12.05
CA ILE A 68 -16.95 12.45 -11.56
C ILE A 68 -16.30 11.71 -10.39
N PRO A 69 -14.97 11.54 -10.35
CA PRO A 69 -14.30 10.96 -9.20
C PRO A 69 -14.55 11.78 -7.90
N PRO A 70 -14.46 11.14 -6.73
CA PRO A 70 -13.99 9.78 -6.52
C PRO A 70 -15.09 8.73 -6.63
N ILE A 71 -14.71 7.52 -7.04
CA ILE A 71 -15.55 6.32 -6.98
C ILE A 71 -15.05 5.37 -5.89
N GLY A 72 -15.97 4.60 -5.32
CA GLY A 72 -15.66 3.57 -4.32
C GLY A 72 -16.23 3.87 -2.94
N PHE A 73 -15.59 3.31 -1.91
CA PHE A 73 -15.98 3.36 -0.50
C PHE A 73 -17.25 2.58 -0.10
N GLN A 74 -18.16 2.31 -1.05
CA GLN A 74 -19.42 1.58 -0.82
C GLN A 74 -19.25 0.10 -0.42
N ARG A 75 -18.05 -0.44 -0.56
CA ARG A 75 -17.69 -1.81 -0.20
C ARG A 75 -16.58 -1.77 0.83
N GLU A 76 -16.60 -2.75 1.72
CA GLU A 76 -15.53 -3.00 2.67
C GLU A 76 -14.91 -4.38 2.41
N SER A 77 -13.65 -4.54 2.79
CA SER A 77 -13.00 -5.84 2.90
C SER A 77 -12.40 -5.98 4.28
N CYS A 78 -12.50 -7.18 4.85
CA CYS A 78 -11.86 -7.47 6.10
C CYS A 78 -10.47 -8.07 5.86
N CYS A 79 -9.42 -7.64 6.55
CA CYS A 79 -9.26 -6.45 7.37
C CYS A 79 -7.77 -6.06 7.27
N ALA A 80 -7.39 -4.86 7.70
CA ALA A 80 -5.99 -4.53 7.95
C ALA A 80 -5.75 -4.44 9.45
N ASP A 81 -4.62 -4.95 9.93
CA ASP A 81 -4.27 -4.86 11.35
C ASP A 81 -3.46 -3.58 11.61
N VAL A 82 -4.01 -2.68 12.43
CA VAL A 82 -3.40 -1.37 12.72
C VAL A 82 -3.15 -1.22 14.23
N PRO A 83 -2.12 -0.46 14.65
CA PRO A 83 -1.98 -0.10 16.05
C PRO A 83 -3.19 0.74 16.51
N LEU A 84 -3.59 0.57 17.77
CA LEU A 84 -4.72 1.31 18.34
C LEU A 84 -4.39 2.81 18.49
N GLU A 85 -3.14 3.11 18.78
CA GLU A 85 -2.61 4.46 18.94
C GLU A 85 -1.61 4.76 17.82
N TRP A 86 -1.75 5.93 17.20
CA TRP A 86 -0.79 6.39 16.21
C TRP A 86 0.56 6.74 16.87
N HIS A 87 1.65 6.52 16.15
CA HIS A 87 2.96 7.09 16.49
C HIS A 87 3.74 7.53 15.25
N PRO A 88 4.75 8.41 15.40
CA PRO A 88 5.61 8.79 14.29
C PRO A 88 6.31 7.57 13.66
N GLY A 89 6.48 7.62 12.34
CA GLY A 89 7.18 6.58 11.58
C GLY A 89 6.29 5.47 11.03
N LEU A 90 4.98 5.48 11.33
CA LEU A 90 4.05 4.54 10.72
C LEU A 90 4.01 4.66 9.20
N GLN A 91 4.16 3.52 8.55
CA GLN A 91 4.16 3.39 7.10
C GLN A 91 3.61 2.03 6.69
N THR A 92 3.17 1.93 5.44
CA THR A 92 2.84 0.65 4.79
C THR A 92 3.24 0.69 3.32
N THR A 93 3.42 -0.49 2.74
CA THR A 93 3.56 -0.64 1.30
C THR A 93 2.19 -0.96 0.72
N VAL A 94 1.74 -0.17 -0.24
CA VAL A 94 0.56 -0.49 -1.05
C VAL A 94 1.02 -1.09 -2.36
N ARG A 95 0.34 -2.15 -2.81
CA ARG A 95 0.44 -2.65 -4.18
C ARG A 95 -0.94 -2.64 -4.81
N TRP A 96 -1.07 -2.14 -6.03
CA TRP A 96 -2.36 -2.14 -6.71
C TRP A 96 -2.22 -2.47 -8.18
N LEU A 97 -3.20 -3.20 -8.70
CA LEU A 97 -3.33 -3.48 -10.12
C LEU A 97 -4.21 -2.41 -10.74
N ARG A 98 -3.60 -1.54 -11.54
CA ARG A 98 -4.31 -0.58 -12.38
C ARG A 98 -4.56 -1.25 -13.73
N GLU A 99 -5.80 -1.16 -14.21
CA GLU A 99 -6.13 -1.51 -15.58
C GLU A 99 -6.60 -0.25 -16.30
N THR A 100 -5.71 0.31 -17.11
CA THR A 100 -6.05 1.38 -18.06
C THR A 100 -6.65 0.73 -19.30
N PHE A 101 -7.99 0.74 -19.39
CA PHE A 101 -8.66 0.31 -20.61
C PHE A 101 -8.47 1.38 -21.68
N SER A 102 -7.75 1.05 -22.74
CA SER A 102 -7.72 1.89 -23.93
C SER A 102 -9.09 1.81 -24.62
N SER A 103 -9.40 2.79 -25.47
CA SER A 103 -10.59 2.72 -26.33
C SER A 103 -10.53 1.58 -27.36
N ASP A 104 -9.36 0.96 -27.58
CA ASP A 104 -9.24 -0.33 -28.25
C ASP A 104 -9.36 -1.46 -27.21
N GLU A 105 -10.52 -2.13 -27.20
CA GLU A 105 -10.79 -3.28 -26.32
C GLU A 105 -9.82 -4.46 -26.51
N ARG A 106 -9.01 -4.44 -27.58
CA ARG A 106 -7.94 -5.42 -27.84
C ARG A 106 -6.60 -5.02 -27.22
N ASP A 107 -6.38 -3.75 -26.89
CA ASP A 107 -5.17 -3.33 -26.19
C ASP A 107 -5.35 -3.54 -24.69
N ARG A 108 -4.85 -4.69 -24.22
CA ARG A 108 -4.82 -5.06 -22.80
C ARG A 108 -3.48 -4.77 -22.13
N THR A 109 -2.63 -3.94 -22.74
CA THR A 109 -1.32 -3.58 -22.18
C THR A 109 -1.42 -2.64 -20.98
N GLY A 110 -2.59 -2.08 -20.68
CA GLY A 110 -2.78 -1.16 -19.55
C GLY A 110 -2.88 -1.82 -18.18
N GLY A 111 -2.75 -3.14 -18.08
CA GLY A 111 -2.74 -3.88 -16.80
C GLY A 111 -1.35 -3.82 -16.15
N GLU A 112 -1.15 -2.92 -15.20
CA GLU A 112 0.12 -2.71 -14.51
C GLU A 112 -0.04 -2.85 -13.00
N TRP A 113 0.85 -3.63 -12.39
CA TRP A 113 1.02 -3.65 -10.94
C TRP A 113 1.93 -2.50 -10.52
N LEU A 114 1.47 -1.70 -9.58
CA LEU A 114 2.23 -0.61 -8.98
C LEU A 114 2.50 -0.87 -7.51
N THR A 115 3.57 -0.28 -7.00
CA THR A 115 3.85 -0.27 -5.56
C THR A 115 4.34 1.07 -5.07
N ALA A 116 3.96 1.44 -3.85
CA ALA A 116 4.50 2.59 -3.14
C ALA A 116 4.56 2.31 -1.64
N THR A 117 5.62 2.76 -0.97
CA THR A 117 5.65 2.87 0.49
C THR A 117 5.16 4.26 0.88
N VAL A 118 4.13 4.32 1.73
CA VAL A 118 3.50 5.57 2.18
C VAL A 118 3.55 5.68 3.69
N LYS A 119 3.74 6.91 4.18
CA LYS A 119 3.57 7.25 5.61
C LYS A 119 2.09 7.36 5.91
N ILE A 120 1.70 6.97 7.12
CA ILE A 120 0.30 7.03 7.55
C ILE A 120 0.10 8.29 8.43
N PRO A 121 -0.88 9.16 8.09
CA PRO A 121 -1.17 10.36 8.87
C PRO A 121 -1.58 10.04 10.32
N PRO A 122 -1.42 10.99 11.26
CA PRO A 122 -1.94 10.87 12.61
C PRO A 122 -3.45 10.63 12.66
N TRP A 123 -3.88 9.79 13.61
CA TRP A 123 -5.28 9.64 14.03
C TRP A 123 -5.36 9.76 15.56
N GLN A 124 -6.47 10.26 16.10
CA GLN A 124 -6.62 10.40 17.56
C GLN A 124 -7.10 9.11 18.22
N ARG A 125 -7.95 8.34 17.54
CA ARG A 125 -8.50 7.08 18.06
C ARG A 125 -8.55 6.02 16.96
N GLY A 126 -7.79 4.93 17.14
CA GLY A 126 -7.85 3.78 16.24
C GLY A 126 -9.16 3.00 16.36
N GLY A 127 -9.37 2.07 15.44
CA GLY A 127 -10.56 1.21 15.40
C GLY A 127 -11.72 1.72 14.57
N GLY A 128 -11.51 2.75 13.74
CA GLY A 128 -12.40 3.05 12.60
C GLY A 128 -12.02 2.19 11.40
N ASP A 129 -11.90 2.78 10.21
CA ASP A 129 -11.57 2.03 9.00
C ASP A 129 -10.24 2.51 8.38
N LEU A 130 -9.62 1.66 7.57
CA LEU A 130 -8.46 2.03 6.77
C LEU A 130 -8.88 2.27 5.32
N MET A 131 -8.53 3.44 4.78
CA MET A 131 -8.82 3.80 3.41
C MET A 131 -7.54 3.90 2.57
N VAL A 132 -7.50 3.18 1.45
CA VAL A 132 -6.51 3.34 0.39
C VAL A 132 -7.06 4.29 -0.66
N VAL A 133 -6.46 5.46 -0.78
CA VAL A 133 -6.86 6.50 -1.72
C VAL A 133 -5.94 6.45 -2.93
N ILE A 134 -6.47 5.95 -4.05
CA ILE A 134 -5.78 5.91 -5.34
C ILE A 134 -5.97 7.27 -6.00
N LEU A 135 -4.87 7.90 -6.42
CA LEU A 135 -4.82 9.26 -6.92
C LEU A 135 -4.30 9.29 -8.36
N PRO A 136 -4.59 10.37 -9.12
CA PRO A 136 -3.98 10.61 -10.43
C PRO A 136 -2.45 10.55 -10.38
N ASP A 137 -1.85 10.32 -11.55
CA ASP A 137 -0.40 10.18 -11.71
C ASP A 137 0.20 9.07 -10.83
N ASP A 138 -0.45 7.92 -10.71
CA ASP A 138 0.03 6.77 -9.93
C ASP A 138 0.39 7.11 -8.50
N LYS A 139 -0.37 8.01 -7.88
CA LYS A 139 -0.16 8.37 -6.49
C LYS A 139 -1.11 7.57 -5.61
N VAL A 140 -0.71 7.36 -4.36
CA VAL A 140 -1.54 6.69 -3.37
C VAL A 140 -1.33 7.31 -1.99
N LYS A 141 -2.38 7.28 -1.18
CA LYS A 141 -2.36 7.66 0.24
C LYS A 141 -3.11 6.60 1.04
N VAL A 142 -2.66 6.36 2.28
CA VAL A 142 -3.38 5.50 3.22
C VAL A 142 -3.76 6.35 4.42
N VAL A 143 -5.03 6.27 4.83
CA VAL A 143 -5.58 6.97 5.98
C VAL A 143 -6.26 5.97 6.89
N VAL A 144 -6.06 6.10 8.20
CA VAL A 144 -6.88 5.42 9.19
C VAL A 144 -7.89 6.44 9.70
N ALA A 145 -9.15 6.19 9.43
CA ALA A 145 -10.26 7.00 9.87
C ALA A 145 -10.60 6.70 11.34
N GLU A 146 -11.12 7.72 12.02
CA GLU A 146 -11.66 7.55 13.37
C GLU A 146 -13.06 6.92 13.31
N PRO A 147 -13.47 6.18 14.35
CA PRO A 147 -14.82 5.64 14.42
C PRO A 147 -15.89 6.73 14.29
N GLY A 148 -16.84 6.53 13.37
CA GLY A 148 -17.95 7.46 13.16
C GLY A 148 -17.58 8.74 12.40
N ILE A 149 -16.47 8.75 11.66
CA ILE A 149 -16.10 9.88 10.80
C ILE A 149 -17.16 10.14 9.72
N ASP A 150 -17.31 11.41 9.34
CA ASP A 150 -18.04 11.77 8.13
C ASP A 150 -17.21 11.39 6.90
N TRP A 151 -17.66 10.38 6.17
CA TRP A 151 -17.00 9.86 4.99
C TRP A 151 -16.95 10.87 3.83
N ASP A 152 -17.97 11.74 3.71
CA ASP A 152 -17.96 12.76 2.67
C ASP A 152 -16.87 13.80 2.92
N ALA A 153 -16.51 14.03 4.19
CA ALA A 153 -15.37 14.88 4.55
C ALA A 153 -14.01 14.29 4.13
N LEU A 154 -13.93 12.98 3.90
CA LEU A 154 -12.71 12.32 3.42
C LEU A 154 -12.61 12.23 1.89
N LYS A 155 -13.70 12.56 1.16
CA LYS A 155 -13.71 12.63 -0.32
C LYS A 155 -13.14 13.95 -0.81
N VAL A 156 -11.95 14.31 -0.35
CA VAL A 156 -11.22 15.49 -0.78
C VAL A 156 -9.87 15.09 -1.36
N LEU A 157 -9.54 15.63 -2.54
CA LEU A 157 -8.22 15.48 -3.13
C LEU A 157 -7.16 16.05 -2.18
N PRO A 158 -6.13 15.26 -1.83
CA PRO A 158 -5.00 15.77 -1.06
C PRO A 158 -4.32 16.96 -1.77
N PRO A 159 -3.77 17.93 -1.02
CA PRO A 159 -2.98 19.00 -1.62
C PRO A 159 -1.76 18.41 -2.34
N ALA A 160 -1.27 19.10 -3.38
CA ALA A 160 -0.19 18.59 -4.24
C ALA A 160 1.12 18.26 -3.50
N ASN A 161 1.35 18.88 -2.34
CA ASN A 161 2.51 18.71 -1.47
C ASN A 161 2.21 17.89 -0.20
N ASP A 162 1.13 17.10 -0.18
CA ASP A 162 0.80 16.24 0.96
C ASP A 162 1.93 15.22 1.22
N PRO A 163 2.58 15.25 2.40
CA PRO A 163 3.73 14.39 2.71
C PRO A 163 3.37 12.91 2.92
N TYR A 164 2.08 12.57 2.97
CA TYR A 164 1.57 11.21 3.11
C TYR A 164 1.17 10.58 1.77
N VAL A 165 1.33 11.31 0.67
CA VAL A 165 1.13 10.80 -0.69
C VAL A 165 2.43 10.20 -1.21
N GLY A 166 2.40 8.93 -1.59
CA GLY A 166 3.49 8.25 -2.28
C GLY A 166 3.26 8.14 -3.78
N LYS A 167 4.34 8.14 -4.55
CA LYS A 167 4.32 7.86 -5.99
C LYS A 167 4.61 6.38 -6.22
N GLY A 168 3.73 5.73 -6.96
CA GLY A 168 3.84 4.36 -7.41
C GLY A 168 4.94 4.17 -8.45
N THR A 169 5.59 3.01 -8.36
CA THR A 169 6.50 2.49 -9.38
C THR A 169 5.94 1.18 -9.92
N VAL A 170 6.13 0.94 -11.22
CA VAL A 170 5.68 -0.31 -11.86
C VAL A 170 6.51 -1.49 -11.35
N MET A 171 5.84 -2.54 -10.92
CA MET A 171 6.39 -3.85 -10.60
C MET A 171 6.39 -4.70 -11.86
N LEU A 172 7.50 -4.70 -12.60
CA LEU A 172 7.58 -5.36 -13.92
C LEU A 172 7.44 -6.88 -13.86
N ASP A 173 7.81 -7.51 -12.75
CA ASP A 173 7.62 -8.94 -12.48
C ASP A 173 6.13 -9.30 -12.44
N LEU A 174 5.36 -8.64 -11.56
CA LEU A 174 3.92 -8.89 -11.43
C LEU A 174 3.15 -8.40 -12.65
N THR A 175 3.60 -7.31 -13.27
CA THR A 175 3.04 -6.80 -14.53
C THR A 175 3.27 -7.78 -15.68
N ARG A 176 4.46 -8.40 -15.77
CA ARG A 176 4.73 -9.47 -16.74
C ARG A 176 3.79 -10.65 -16.53
N ASP A 177 3.62 -11.10 -15.30
CA ASP A 177 2.76 -12.26 -15.01
C ASP A 177 1.30 -11.98 -15.41
N GLU A 178 0.79 -10.80 -15.05
CA GLU A 178 -0.56 -10.37 -15.41
C GLU A 178 -0.73 -10.21 -16.91
N LEU A 179 0.21 -9.55 -17.59
CA LEU A 179 0.14 -9.34 -19.04
C LEU A 179 0.41 -10.62 -19.84
N THR A 180 1.14 -11.58 -19.29
CA THR A 180 1.31 -12.91 -19.87
C THR A 180 -0.01 -13.67 -19.84
N ARG A 181 -0.72 -13.63 -18.70
CA ARG A 181 -2.09 -14.16 -18.58
C ARG A 181 -3.04 -13.54 -19.61
N LEU A 182 -2.88 -12.23 -19.87
CA LEU A 182 -3.64 -11.48 -20.86
C LEU A 182 -3.08 -11.58 -22.29
N LYS A 183 -2.04 -12.38 -22.53
CA LYS A 183 -1.35 -12.55 -23.84
C LYS A 183 -0.89 -11.22 -24.47
N SER A 184 -0.50 -10.26 -23.63
CA SER A 184 -0.20 -8.88 -24.02
C SER A 184 1.22 -8.43 -23.63
N TRP A 185 2.01 -9.29 -22.98
CA TRP A 185 3.36 -8.94 -22.53
C TRP A 185 4.30 -8.48 -23.66
N ASP A 186 4.31 -9.17 -24.82
CA ASP A 186 5.14 -8.74 -25.96
C ASP A 186 4.71 -7.39 -26.53
N ALA A 187 3.40 -7.10 -26.54
CA ALA A 187 2.89 -5.80 -26.95
C ALA A 187 3.30 -4.70 -25.97
N TYR A 188 3.24 -5.00 -24.67
CA TYR A 188 3.69 -4.09 -23.61
C TYR A 188 5.19 -3.79 -23.73
N LYS A 189 6.04 -4.82 -23.89
CA LYS A 189 7.48 -4.64 -24.12
C LYS A 189 7.75 -3.68 -25.28
N ARG A 190 7.05 -3.84 -26.41
CA ARG A 190 7.18 -2.93 -27.56
C ARG A 190 6.69 -1.51 -27.26
N LYS A 191 5.51 -1.37 -26.64
CA LYS A 191 4.88 -0.08 -26.31
C LYS A 191 5.73 0.75 -25.35
N HIS A 192 6.35 0.09 -24.37
CA HIS A 192 7.19 0.73 -23.36
C HIS A 192 8.68 0.71 -23.69
N ASN A 193 9.06 0.25 -24.89
CA ASN A 193 10.43 0.13 -25.35
C ASN A 193 11.34 -0.58 -24.33
N LEU A 194 10.86 -1.70 -23.78
CA LEU A 194 11.62 -2.47 -22.81
C LEU A 194 12.83 -3.15 -23.48
N PRO A 195 13.94 -3.31 -22.76
CA PRO A 195 15.13 -4.00 -23.26
C PRO A 195 14.83 -5.43 -23.72
N ALA A 196 15.54 -5.90 -24.75
CA ALA A 196 15.36 -7.24 -25.30
C ALA A 196 15.67 -8.36 -24.28
N ASP A 197 16.52 -8.07 -23.28
CA ASP A 197 16.94 -8.98 -22.21
C ASP A 197 16.04 -8.90 -20.96
N ILE A 198 14.92 -8.18 -21.02
CA ILE A 198 14.09 -7.94 -19.83
C ILE A 198 13.56 -9.22 -19.19
N ASP A 199 13.20 -10.23 -19.99
CA ASP A 199 12.68 -11.50 -19.49
C ASP A 199 13.76 -12.24 -18.67
N GLU A 200 14.98 -12.34 -19.20
CA GLU A 200 16.12 -12.94 -18.50
C GLU A 200 16.45 -12.19 -17.20
N ARG A 201 16.41 -10.86 -17.23
CA ARG A 201 16.66 -10.03 -16.05
C ARG A 201 15.64 -10.26 -14.94
N LEU A 202 14.36 -10.37 -15.32
CA LEU A 202 13.28 -10.65 -14.37
C LEU A 202 13.38 -12.06 -13.81
N ASP A 203 13.71 -13.05 -14.64
CA ASP A 203 13.90 -14.44 -14.18
C ASP A 203 15.08 -14.56 -13.21
N LYS A 204 16.21 -13.91 -13.52
CA LYS A 204 17.36 -13.86 -12.62
C LYS A 204 17.04 -13.19 -11.28
N ALA A 205 16.27 -12.09 -11.31
CA ALA A 205 15.85 -11.41 -10.09
C ALA A 205 14.94 -12.30 -9.23
N ALA A 206 14.02 -13.04 -9.86
CA ALA A 206 13.14 -13.99 -9.17
C ALA A 206 13.93 -15.14 -8.51
N SER A 207 14.91 -15.73 -9.22
CA SER A 207 15.77 -16.77 -8.64
C SER A 207 16.58 -16.26 -7.44
N ALA A 208 17.17 -15.07 -7.55
CA ALA A 208 17.93 -14.47 -6.46
C ALA A 208 17.06 -14.18 -5.21
N ALA A 209 15.80 -13.77 -5.41
CA ALA A 209 14.86 -13.57 -4.31
C ALA A 209 14.50 -14.89 -3.60
N ALA A 210 14.30 -15.98 -4.37
CA ALA A 210 13.98 -17.29 -3.81
C ALA A 210 15.14 -17.92 -3.03
N GLU A 211 16.39 -17.63 -3.40
CA GLU A 211 17.58 -18.08 -2.65
C GLU A 211 17.79 -17.30 -1.33
N ALA A 212 17.22 -16.10 -1.21
CA ALA A 212 17.38 -15.23 -0.05
C ALA A 212 16.28 -15.39 1.02
N SER A 213 15.20 -16.12 0.70
CA SER A 213 14.04 -16.39 1.56
C SER A 213 14.09 -17.77 2.19
#